data_AF-A0A960D7G8-F1
#
_entry.id   AF-A0A960D7G8-F1
#
_cell.length_a   1.000
_cell.length_b   1.000
_cell.length_c   1.000
_cell.angle_alpha   90.00
_cell.angle_beta   90.00
_cell.angle_gamma   90.00
#
_symmetry.space_group_name_H-M   'P 1'
#
loop_
_entity.id
_entity.type
_entity.pdbx_description
1 polymer ?
#
loop_
_entity_poly.entity_id
_entity_poly.type
_entity_poly.pdbx_seq_one_letter_code
_entity_poly.pdbx_strand_id
1 'polypeptide(L)'
;AADTAPLVAALHSRPSEFDVHEYPTRDAAIAAINDQRITAAIDATASPPQLLLASASDPSGTRVLTQLDQTQPGQFKLPIVDLYPLPPSDPAGLATFYLVIAATLLGFTTMFQLRANVKTLSLPRWLGCVAALAVIGGAALAFVIGPVLHALTAPFPELWLLVSLQIGIAATFNSAMLVLMHRWAIIPTWIVFILLGNTSSGGAVSASLLPQPFAFLNHALPSGSTVSAIHTAAYFPHNQRALPFIVLGLWLVATLTALIVSARKLGRSPAA
;
A
#
# COMPACT_ATOMS: atom_id res chain seq x y z
N ALA A 1 -15.25 18.82 -28.29
CA ALA A 1 -14.73 17.99 -29.40
C ALA A 1 -13.49 18.60 -30.06
N ALA A 2 -13.51 19.85 -30.55
CA ALA A 2 -12.34 20.48 -31.19
C ALA A 2 -11.14 20.70 -30.24
N ASP A 3 -11.40 21.04 -28.98
CA ASP A 3 -10.34 21.37 -28.01
C ASP A 3 -9.64 20.14 -27.39
N THR A 4 -10.25 18.96 -27.44
CA THR A 4 -9.71 17.72 -26.84
C THR A 4 -8.94 16.85 -27.83
N ALA A 5 -9.18 17.01 -29.13
CA ALA A 5 -8.55 16.21 -30.18
C ALA A 5 -7.01 16.25 -30.17
N PRO A 6 -6.33 17.39 -29.94
CA PRO A 6 -4.87 17.43 -29.93
C PRO A 6 -4.29 16.74 -28.68
N LEU A 7 -4.98 16.78 -27.54
CA LEU A 7 -4.58 16.08 -26.32
C LEU A 7 -4.74 14.56 -26.47
N VAL A 8 -5.89 14.11 -27.00
CA VAL A 8 -6.13 12.69 -27.27
C VAL A 8 -5.11 12.15 -28.29
N ALA A 9 -4.79 12.92 -29.34
CA ALA A 9 -3.74 12.56 -30.29
C ALA A 9 -2.34 12.50 -29.64
N ALA A 10 -2.03 13.43 -28.72
CA ALA A 10 -0.77 13.40 -27.96
C ALA A 10 -0.67 12.17 -27.06
N LEU A 11 -1.75 11.77 -26.39
CA LEU A 11 -1.80 10.55 -25.58
C LEU A 11 -1.62 9.29 -26.44
N HIS A 12 -2.32 9.20 -27.58
CA HIS A 12 -2.16 8.08 -28.53
C HIS A 12 -0.75 8.02 -29.15
N SER A 13 -0.04 9.14 -29.24
CA SER A 13 1.34 9.18 -29.74
C SER A 13 2.37 8.58 -28.76
N ARG A 14 1.97 8.30 -27.51
CA ARG A 14 2.81 7.69 -26.45
C ARG A 14 2.20 6.39 -25.90
N PRO A 15 2.02 5.35 -26.74
CA PRO A 15 1.35 4.10 -26.34
C PRO A 15 2.13 3.30 -25.29
N SER A 16 3.41 3.59 -25.07
CA SER A 16 4.21 3.00 -23.99
C SER A 16 3.96 3.63 -22.62
N GLU A 17 3.35 4.82 -22.57
CA GLU A 17 3.10 5.58 -21.33
C GLU A 17 1.61 5.62 -20.96
N PHE A 18 0.70 5.60 -21.95
CA PHE A 18 -0.73 5.73 -21.74
C PHE A 18 -1.53 4.65 -22.47
N ASP A 19 -2.42 3.99 -21.73
CA ASP A 19 -3.45 3.11 -22.29
C ASP A 19 -4.79 3.88 -22.34
N VAL A 20 -5.23 4.22 -23.55
CA VAL A 20 -6.36 5.14 -23.79
C VAL A 20 -7.57 4.34 -24.23
N HIS A 21 -8.65 4.42 -23.45
CA HIS A 21 -9.94 3.79 -23.73
C HIS A 21 -11.05 4.82 -23.85
N GLU A 22 -11.95 4.64 -24.81
CA GLU A 22 -13.15 5.47 -24.94
C GLU A 22 -14.29 4.88 -24.11
N TYR A 23 -14.97 5.75 -23.35
CA TYR A 23 -16.17 5.42 -22.60
C TYR A 23 -17.38 6.15 -23.20
N PRO A 24 -18.56 5.50 -23.29
CA PRO A 24 -19.71 6.07 -23.98
C PRO A 24 -20.36 7.25 -23.25
N THR A 25 -20.17 7.35 -21.92
CA THR A 25 -20.74 8.42 -21.10
C THR A 25 -19.78 8.83 -19.98
N ARG A 26 -19.96 10.06 -19.48
CA ARG A 26 -19.27 10.56 -18.28
C ARG A 26 -19.47 9.62 -17.09
N ASP A 27 -20.69 9.15 -16.87
CA ASP A 27 -21.02 8.25 -15.76
C ASP A 27 -20.31 6.91 -15.87
N ALA A 28 -20.14 6.38 -17.09
CA ALA A 28 -19.36 5.16 -17.33
C ALA A 28 -17.87 5.35 -17.00
N ALA A 29 -17.31 6.53 -17.34
CA ALA A 29 -15.94 6.87 -16.97
C ALA A 29 -15.78 7.04 -15.45
N ILE A 30 -16.73 7.72 -14.77
CA ILE A 30 -16.74 7.85 -13.30
C ILE A 30 -16.87 6.48 -12.64
N ALA A 31 -17.75 5.61 -13.14
CA ALA A 31 -17.86 4.24 -12.65
C ALA A 31 -16.55 3.47 -12.82
N ALA A 32 -15.85 3.62 -13.95
CA ALA A 32 -14.55 3.00 -14.16
C ALA A 32 -13.45 3.54 -13.22
N ILE A 33 -13.49 4.84 -12.86
CA ILE A 33 -12.61 5.44 -11.83
C ILE A 33 -12.94 4.87 -10.45
N ASN A 34 -14.23 4.81 -10.08
CA ASN A 34 -14.69 4.25 -8.80
C ASN A 34 -14.33 2.76 -8.68
N ASP A 35 -14.39 2.04 -9.79
CA ASP A 35 -13.98 0.63 -9.90
C ASP A 35 -12.45 0.46 -9.92
N GLN A 36 -11.69 1.57 -9.88
CA GLN A 36 -10.23 1.61 -9.95
C GLN A 36 -9.67 0.89 -11.20
N ARG A 37 -10.40 0.95 -12.33
CA ARG A 37 -9.94 0.43 -13.63
C ARG A 37 -9.11 1.46 -14.39
N ILE A 38 -9.43 2.74 -14.20
CA ILE A 38 -8.70 3.87 -14.78
C ILE A 38 -8.44 4.92 -13.70
N THR A 39 -7.43 5.74 -13.91
CA THR A 39 -7.04 6.81 -12.98
C THR A 39 -7.58 8.18 -13.40
N ALA A 40 -7.72 8.39 -14.71
CA ALA A 40 -8.02 9.68 -15.31
C ALA A 40 -8.99 9.49 -16.48
N ALA A 41 -9.86 10.47 -16.72
CA ALA A 41 -10.73 10.52 -17.87
C ALA A 41 -10.88 11.96 -18.38
N ILE A 42 -10.89 12.14 -19.70
CA ILE A 42 -11.20 13.44 -20.31
C ILE A 42 -12.69 13.47 -20.64
N ASP A 43 -13.45 14.34 -19.98
CA ASP A 43 -14.84 14.60 -20.32
C ASP A 43 -14.92 15.64 -21.45
N ALA A 44 -14.96 15.14 -22.68
CA ALA A 44 -15.10 15.95 -23.89
C ALA A 44 -16.54 16.47 -24.12
N THR A 45 -17.52 15.99 -23.33
CA THR A 45 -18.93 16.39 -23.42
C THR A 45 -19.27 17.58 -22.54
N ALA A 46 -18.46 17.85 -21.51
CA ALA A 46 -18.54 19.07 -20.71
C ALA A 46 -18.18 20.33 -21.53
N SER A 47 -18.74 21.47 -21.13
CA SER A 47 -18.44 22.78 -21.74
C SER A 47 -18.07 23.78 -20.64
N PRO A 48 -16.77 24.12 -20.45
CA PRO A 48 -15.62 23.61 -21.21
C PRO A 48 -15.31 22.13 -20.90
N PRO A 49 -14.62 21.40 -21.80
CA PRO A 49 -14.19 20.03 -21.53
C PRO A 49 -13.35 19.94 -20.26
N GLN A 50 -13.46 18.85 -19.50
CA GLN A 50 -12.84 18.72 -18.17
C GLN A 50 -11.92 17.50 -18.09
N LEU A 51 -10.93 17.56 -17.19
CA LEU A 51 -10.10 16.41 -16.85
C LEU A 51 -10.53 15.88 -15.49
N LEU A 52 -11.13 14.70 -15.47
CA LEU A 52 -11.50 13.97 -14.26
C LEU A 52 -10.31 13.15 -13.80
N LEU A 53 -9.94 13.27 -12.53
CA LEU A 53 -8.80 12.56 -11.93
C LEU A 53 -9.20 11.91 -10.61
N ALA A 54 -8.45 10.89 -10.22
CA ALA A 54 -8.45 10.37 -8.85
C ALA A 54 -7.01 10.41 -8.34
N SER A 55 -6.58 11.54 -7.77
CA SER A 55 -5.18 11.69 -7.31
C SER A 55 -4.83 10.73 -6.18
N ALA A 56 -5.83 10.30 -5.40
CA ALA A 56 -5.63 9.20 -4.47
C ALA A 56 -5.13 7.93 -5.18
N SER A 57 -5.74 7.51 -6.29
CA SER A 57 -5.42 6.23 -6.96
C SER A 57 -4.02 6.16 -7.57
N ASP A 58 -3.50 7.28 -8.08
CA ASP A 58 -2.18 7.36 -8.72
C ASP A 58 -1.63 8.80 -8.62
N PRO A 59 -1.05 9.16 -7.46
CA PRO A 59 -0.53 10.50 -7.21
C PRO A 59 0.60 10.90 -8.18
N SER A 60 1.33 9.92 -8.71
CA SER A 60 2.44 10.15 -9.63
C SER A 60 1.94 10.46 -11.03
N GLY A 61 0.96 9.69 -11.52
CA GLY A 61 0.34 9.86 -12.83
C GLY A 61 -0.46 11.17 -12.93
N THR A 62 -1.22 11.54 -11.90
CA THR A 62 -1.92 12.84 -11.86
C THR A 62 -0.96 14.02 -11.88
N ARG A 63 0.23 13.91 -11.26
CA ARG A 63 1.25 14.97 -11.34
C ARG A 63 1.80 15.14 -12.75
N VAL A 64 2.04 14.06 -13.48
CA VAL A 64 2.48 14.13 -14.88
C VAL A 64 1.40 14.80 -15.74
N LEU A 65 0.14 14.42 -15.54
CA LEU A 65 -0.99 15.01 -16.26
C LEU A 65 -1.18 16.51 -15.94
N THR A 66 -1.01 16.91 -14.68
CA THR A 66 -1.06 18.34 -14.29
C THR A 66 0.16 19.13 -14.76
N GLN A 67 1.34 18.52 -14.84
CA GLN A 67 2.53 19.17 -15.43
C GLN A 67 2.40 19.36 -16.95
N LEU A 68 1.80 18.41 -17.66
CA LEU A 68 1.49 18.54 -19.09
C LEU A 68 0.61 19.78 -19.36
N ASP A 69 -0.40 20.02 -18.53
CA ASP A 69 -1.24 21.24 -18.57
C ASP A 69 -0.42 22.52 -18.35
N GLN A 70 0.49 22.53 -17.36
CA GLN A 70 1.35 23.67 -17.05
C GLN A 70 2.36 24.01 -18.15
N THR A 71 2.82 23.03 -18.92
CA THR A 71 3.82 23.24 -19.99
C THR A 71 3.25 23.83 -21.28
N GLN A 72 1.92 23.85 -21.46
CA GLN A 72 1.25 24.46 -22.61
C GLN A 72 0.14 25.43 -22.18
N PRO A 73 0.49 26.52 -21.46
CA PRO A 73 -0.49 27.45 -20.91
C PRO A 73 -1.30 28.10 -22.02
N GLY A 74 -2.60 27.79 -22.06
CA GLY A 74 -3.56 28.34 -23.04
C GLY A 74 -3.94 27.41 -24.20
N GLN A 75 -3.29 26.25 -24.35
CA GLN A 75 -3.59 25.29 -25.42
C GLN A 75 -4.65 24.25 -25.01
N PHE A 76 -4.71 23.89 -23.73
CA PHE A 76 -5.66 22.92 -23.18
C PHE A 76 -6.23 23.41 -21.85
N LYS A 77 -7.08 24.43 -21.84
CA LYS A 77 -7.76 24.88 -20.61
C LYS A 77 -8.85 23.86 -20.19
N LEU A 78 -8.44 22.69 -19.72
CA LEU A 78 -9.33 21.69 -19.14
C LEU A 78 -9.41 21.95 -17.63
N PRO A 79 -10.56 22.38 -17.07
CA PRO A 79 -10.72 22.41 -15.64
C PRO A 79 -10.48 21.01 -15.07
N ILE A 80 -9.55 20.94 -14.11
CA ILE A 80 -9.24 19.71 -13.39
C ILE A 80 -10.28 19.51 -12.29
N VAL A 81 -10.93 18.35 -12.31
CA VAL A 81 -11.86 17.91 -11.27
C VAL A 81 -11.33 16.62 -10.68
N ASP A 82 -10.78 16.71 -9.48
CA ASP A 82 -10.34 15.54 -8.72
C ASP A 82 -11.51 14.95 -7.94
N LEU A 83 -11.93 13.75 -8.31
CA LEU A 83 -13.04 13.02 -7.70
C LEU A 83 -12.64 12.44 -6.33
N TYR A 84 -11.36 12.17 -6.14
CA TYR A 84 -10.80 11.58 -4.92
C TYR A 84 -9.49 12.28 -4.55
N PRO A 85 -9.57 13.53 -4.03
CA PRO A 85 -8.39 14.31 -3.72
C PRO A 85 -7.63 13.75 -2.52
N LEU A 86 -6.30 13.84 -2.60
CA LEU A 86 -5.44 13.63 -1.44
C LEU A 86 -5.60 14.79 -0.44
N PRO A 87 -5.45 14.51 0.87
CA PRO A 87 -5.54 15.56 1.87
C PRO A 87 -4.38 16.57 1.73
N PRO A 88 -4.60 17.88 2.01
CA PRO A 88 -3.55 18.90 1.91
C PRO A 88 -2.33 18.65 2.81
N SER A 89 -2.50 17.89 3.90
CA SER A 89 -1.44 17.46 4.80
C SER A 89 -0.55 16.35 4.22
N ASP A 90 -1.02 15.65 3.18
CA ASP A 90 -0.28 14.59 2.48
C ASP A 90 -0.52 14.67 0.96
N PRO A 91 0.02 15.71 0.29
CA PRO A 91 -0.17 15.92 -1.15
C PRO A 91 0.54 14.87 -2.01
N ALA A 92 1.26 13.93 -1.39
CA ALA A 92 1.98 12.85 -2.06
C ALA A 92 1.41 11.45 -1.76
N GLY A 93 0.40 11.33 -0.88
CA GLY A 93 -0.16 10.03 -0.50
C GLY A 93 0.83 9.14 0.25
N LEU A 94 1.85 9.72 0.90
CA LEU A 94 2.94 9.00 1.55
C LEU A 94 2.59 8.53 2.97
N ALA A 95 1.52 9.02 3.58
CA ALA A 95 1.14 8.67 4.95
C ALA A 95 0.96 7.16 5.13
N THR A 96 0.24 6.50 4.22
CA THR A 96 0.04 5.04 4.23
C THR A 96 1.37 4.29 4.10
N PHE A 97 2.26 4.76 3.24
CA PHE A 97 3.57 4.15 3.04
C PHE A 97 4.43 4.20 4.32
N TYR A 98 4.54 5.37 4.94
CA TYR A 98 5.31 5.52 6.18
C TYR A 98 4.68 4.79 7.36
N LEU A 99 3.35 4.69 7.41
CA LEU A 99 2.65 3.87 8.41
C LEU A 99 3.04 2.39 8.29
N VAL A 100 3.10 1.85 7.07
CA VAL A 100 3.50 0.45 6.84
C VAL A 100 4.97 0.23 7.19
N ILE A 101 5.85 1.20 6.92
CA ILE A 101 7.25 1.17 7.38
C ILE A 101 7.28 1.12 8.92
N ALA A 102 6.56 2.02 9.59
CA ALA A 102 6.51 2.09 11.05
C ALA A 102 5.99 0.77 11.66
N ALA A 103 4.93 0.21 11.10
CA ALA A 103 4.37 -1.09 11.50
C ALA A 103 5.41 -2.23 11.35
N THR A 104 6.13 -2.24 10.25
CA THR A 104 7.17 -3.23 9.96
C THR A 104 8.34 -3.12 10.95
N LEU A 105 8.81 -1.90 11.22
CA LEU A 105 9.85 -1.61 12.22
C LEU A 105 9.41 -2.00 13.62
N LEU A 106 8.14 -1.82 13.95
CA LEU A 106 7.58 -2.23 15.24
C LEU A 106 7.55 -3.76 15.36
N GLY A 107 7.27 -4.49 14.27
CA GLY A 107 7.38 -5.95 14.21
C GLY A 107 8.82 -6.44 14.45
N PHE A 108 9.82 -5.77 13.87
CA PHE A 108 11.23 -6.08 14.13
C PHE A 108 11.61 -5.80 15.57
N THR A 109 11.26 -4.62 16.07
CA THR A 109 11.53 -4.22 17.45
C THR A 109 10.89 -5.21 18.42
N THR A 110 9.66 -5.64 18.17
CA THR A 110 8.96 -6.66 18.97
C THR A 110 9.79 -7.93 19.07
N MET A 111 10.22 -8.49 17.94
CA MET A 111 11.02 -9.71 17.91
C MET A 111 12.37 -9.53 18.63
N PHE A 112 13.12 -8.47 18.33
CA PHE A 112 14.44 -8.23 18.92
C PHE A 112 14.37 -7.99 20.42
N GLN A 113 13.39 -7.20 20.88
CA GLN A 113 13.21 -6.90 22.29
C GLN A 113 12.75 -8.14 23.07
N LEU A 114 11.83 -8.95 22.54
CA LEU A 114 11.45 -10.21 23.18
C LEU A 114 12.65 -11.14 23.31
N ARG A 115 13.45 -11.27 22.25
CA ARG A 115 14.65 -12.10 22.26
C ARG A 115 15.70 -11.61 23.27
N ALA A 116 15.95 -10.30 23.30
CA ALA A 116 16.98 -9.72 24.15
C ALA A 116 16.61 -9.81 25.64
N ASN A 117 15.35 -9.59 25.98
CA ASN A 117 14.91 -9.44 27.37
C ASN A 117 14.34 -10.72 27.98
N VAL A 118 13.86 -11.69 27.19
CA VAL A 118 13.16 -12.85 27.72
C VAL A 118 13.62 -14.14 27.02
N LYS A 119 14.80 -14.62 27.41
CA LYS A 119 15.53 -15.74 26.76
C LYS A 119 14.92 -17.14 27.00
N THR A 120 13.93 -17.27 27.88
CA THR A 120 13.35 -18.55 28.32
C THR A 120 11.90 -18.77 27.89
N LEU A 121 11.38 -17.94 26.97
CA LEU A 121 10.01 -18.06 26.48
C LEU A 121 9.82 -19.35 25.68
N SER A 122 8.87 -20.18 26.10
CA SER A 122 8.32 -21.25 25.27
C SER A 122 7.64 -20.66 24.03
N LEU A 123 7.64 -21.40 22.90
CA LEU A 123 7.02 -20.96 21.64
C LEU A 123 5.56 -20.44 21.78
N PRO A 124 4.65 -21.09 22.55
CA PRO A 124 3.28 -20.56 22.69
C PRO A 124 3.23 -19.20 23.39
N ARG A 125 4.06 -18.99 24.42
CA ARG A 125 4.16 -17.71 25.12
C ARG A 125 4.79 -16.63 24.24
N TRP A 126 5.80 -17.00 23.44
CA TRP A 126 6.38 -16.10 22.44
C TRP A 126 5.32 -15.61 21.46
N LEU A 127 4.54 -16.52 20.88
CA LEU A 127 3.45 -16.18 19.97
C LEU A 127 2.37 -15.32 20.66
N GLY A 128 2.03 -15.62 21.91
CA GLY A 128 1.12 -14.80 22.70
C GLY A 128 1.61 -13.37 22.89
N CYS A 129 2.91 -13.19 23.21
CA CYS A 129 3.51 -11.85 23.33
C CYS A 129 3.54 -11.12 21.98
N VAL A 130 3.92 -11.80 20.89
CA VAL A 130 3.92 -11.22 19.54
C VAL A 130 2.50 -10.78 19.14
N ALA A 131 1.49 -11.62 19.39
CA ALA A 131 0.10 -11.28 19.09
C ALA A 131 -0.37 -10.07 19.92
N ALA A 132 -0.11 -10.07 21.23
CA ALA A 132 -0.48 -8.95 22.10
C ALA A 132 0.19 -7.64 21.66
N LEU A 133 1.49 -7.66 21.37
CA LEU A 133 2.24 -6.48 20.93
C LEU A 133 1.83 -6.01 19.53
N ALA A 134 1.48 -6.92 18.62
CA ALA A 134 0.95 -6.56 17.31
C ALA A 134 -0.42 -5.88 17.41
N VAL A 135 -1.30 -6.38 18.28
CA VAL A 135 -2.63 -5.81 18.51
C VAL A 135 -2.54 -4.44 19.18
N ILE A 136 -1.76 -4.33 20.27
CA ILE A 136 -1.57 -3.06 21.00
C ILE A 136 -0.81 -2.04 20.14
N GLY A 137 0.27 -2.46 19.49
CA GLY A 137 1.06 -1.61 18.61
C GLY A 137 0.27 -1.12 17.40
N GLY A 138 -0.54 -1.99 16.81
CA GLY A 138 -1.44 -1.60 15.71
C GLY A 138 -2.51 -0.61 16.16
N ALA A 139 -3.08 -0.80 17.35
CA ALA A 139 -4.04 0.16 17.91
C ALA A 139 -3.39 1.52 18.15
N ALA A 140 -2.17 1.54 18.70
CA ALA A 140 -1.42 2.78 18.94
C ALA A 140 -1.11 3.51 17.63
N LEU A 141 -0.61 2.81 16.61
CA LEU A 141 -0.32 3.42 15.30
C LEU A 141 -1.60 3.89 14.59
N ALA A 142 -2.67 3.10 14.61
CA ALA A 142 -3.97 3.48 14.04
C ALA A 142 -4.57 4.70 14.76
N PHE A 143 -4.43 4.77 16.08
CA PHE A 143 -4.90 5.91 16.88
C PHE A 143 -4.12 7.19 16.58
N VAL A 144 -2.80 7.08 16.42
CA VAL A 144 -1.97 8.23 16.05
C VAL A 144 -2.29 8.73 14.64
N ILE A 145 -2.33 7.84 13.65
CA ILE A 145 -2.46 8.26 12.24
C ILE A 145 -3.88 8.72 11.88
N GLY A 146 -4.91 8.13 12.50
CA GLY A 146 -6.31 8.51 12.30
C GLY A 146 -6.71 9.65 13.23
N PRO A 147 -7.16 9.38 14.47
CA PRO A 147 -7.64 10.41 15.40
C PRO A 147 -6.71 11.57 15.75
N VAL A 148 -5.39 11.34 15.86
CA VAL A 148 -4.47 12.40 16.30
C VAL A 148 -4.01 13.26 15.12
N LEU A 149 -3.43 12.61 14.10
CA LEU A 149 -2.84 13.31 12.95
C LEU A 149 -3.85 13.64 11.85
N HIS A 150 -5.02 13.00 11.84
CA HIS A 150 -6.02 13.13 10.77
C HIS A 150 -5.44 12.89 9.37
N ALA A 151 -4.41 12.03 9.29
CA ALA A 151 -3.68 11.79 8.05
C ALA A 151 -4.36 10.77 7.15
N LEU A 152 -5.12 9.84 7.73
CA LEU A 152 -5.88 8.81 7.02
C LEU A 152 -7.32 8.76 7.52
N THR A 153 -8.27 8.77 6.57
CA THR A 153 -9.72 8.75 6.84
C THR A 153 -10.34 7.36 6.83
N ALA A 154 -9.51 6.30 6.80
CA ALA A 154 -9.99 4.92 6.81
C ALA A 154 -10.71 4.57 8.13
N PRO A 155 -11.70 3.65 8.11
CA PRO A 155 -12.37 3.19 9.32
C PRO A 155 -11.37 2.63 10.34
N PHE A 156 -11.44 3.10 11.59
CA PHE A 156 -10.49 2.72 12.64
C PHE A 156 -10.33 1.20 12.83
N PRO A 157 -11.40 0.37 12.88
CA PRO A 157 -11.26 -1.07 13.07
C PRO A 157 -10.47 -1.75 11.95
N GLU A 158 -10.67 -1.30 10.71
CA GLU A 158 -9.99 -1.84 9.55
C GLU A 158 -8.52 -1.43 9.51
N LEU A 159 -8.26 -0.15 9.76
CA LEU A 159 -6.90 0.38 9.87
C LEU A 159 -6.11 -0.34 10.98
N TRP A 160 -6.73 -0.51 12.14
CA TRP A 160 -6.18 -1.26 13.27
C TRP A 160 -5.84 -2.70 12.87
N LEU A 161 -6.78 -3.41 12.25
CA LEU A 161 -6.58 -4.79 11.80
C LEU A 161 -5.40 -4.90 10.83
N LEU A 162 -5.38 -4.07 9.78
CA LEU A 162 -4.35 -4.11 8.74
C LEU A 162 -2.95 -3.80 9.29
N VAL A 163 -2.84 -2.80 10.17
CA VAL A 163 -1.57 -2.45 10.82
C VAL A 163 -1.13 -3.56 11.78
N SER A 164 -2.04 -4.13 12.56
CA SER A 164 -1.73 -5.28 13.44
C SER A 164 -1.29 -6.51 12.66
N LEU A 165 -1.91 -6.81 11.52
CA LEU A 165 -1.50 -7.88 10.62
C LEU A 165 -0.08 -7.65 10.11
N GLN A 166 0.24 -6.44 9.63
CA GLN A 166 1.58 -6.11 9.14
C GLN A 166 2.64 -6.28 10.25
N ILE A 167 2.37 -5.80 11.47
CA ILE A 167 3.29 -5.98 12.62
C ILE A 167 3.47 -7.47 12.91
N GLY A 168 2.38 -8.24 12.95
CA GLY A 168 2.39 -9.67 13.22
C GLY A 168 3.15 -10.47 12.17
N ILE A 169 2.94 -10.18 10.88
CA ILE A 169 3.65 -10.80 9.75
C ILE A 169 5.14 -10.50 9.84
N ALA A 170 5.53 -9.24 10.05
CA ALA A 170 6.94 -8.86 10.18
C ALA A 170 7.61 -9.54 11.39
N ALA A 171 6.95 -9.56 12.55
CA ALA A 171 7.48 -10.18 13.77
C ALA A 171 7.61 -11.70 13.65
N THR A 172 6.61 -12.38 13.10
CA THR A 172 6.61 -13.84 12.92
C THR A 172 7.58 -14.28 11.82
N PHE A 173 7.68 -13.54 10.72
CA PHE A 173 8.70 -13.77 9.69
C PHE A 173 10.10 -13.67 10.29
N ASN A 174 10.39 -12.56 10.99
CA ASN A 174 11.72 -12.33 11.57
C ASN A 174 12.05 -13.40 12.63
N SER A 175 11.06 -13.82 13.43
CA SER A 175 11.19 -14.93 14.38
C SER A 175 11.51 -16.26 13.69
N ALA A 176 10.85 -16.57 12.57
CA ALA A 176 11.12 -17.78 11.79
C ALA A 176 12.55 -17.75 11.21
N MET A 177 12.95 -16.63 10.61
CA MET A 177 14.29 -16.47 10.06
C MET A 177 15.37 -16.57 11.15
N LEU A 178 15.09 -16.08 12.37
CA LEU A 178 15.99 -16.24 13.51
C LEU A 178 16.20 -17.69 13.89
N VAL A 179 15.12 -18.46 13.97
CA VAL A 179 15.21 -19.89 14.31
C VAL A 179 16.01 -20.65 13.22
N LEU A 180 15.84 -20.28 11.95
CA LEU A 180 16.49 -20.92 10.81
C LEU A 180 17.96 -20.48 10.62
N MET A 181 18.26 -19.19 10.76
CA MET A 181 19.52 -18.56 10.32
C MET A 181 20.27 -17.81 11.43
N HIS A 182 19.71 -17.72 12.65
CA HIS A 182 20.28 -17.04 13.80
C HIS A 182 20.65 -15.58 13.47
N ARG A 183 21.92 -15.17 13.65
CA ARG A 183 22.37 -13.78 13.41
C ARG A 183 22.13 -13.32 11.97
N TRP A 184 22.08 -14.26 11.02
CA TRP A 184 21.90 -13.95 9.60
C TRP A 184 20.45 -13.71 9.21
N ALA A 185 19.50 -13.88 10.13
CA ALA A 185 18.07 -13.60 9.92
C ALA A 185 17.79 -12.16 9.47
N ILE A 186 18.68 -11.23 9.79
CA ILE A 186 18.54 -9.84 9.37
C ILE A 186 18.61 -9.69 7.84
N ILE A 187 19.37 -10.53 7.12
CA ILE A 187 19.52 -10.46 5.67
C ILE A 187 18.20 -10.73 4.93
N PRO A 188 17.56 -11.90 5.07
CA PRO A 188 16.30 -12.16 4.37
C PRO A 188 15.19 -11.21 4.82
N THR A 189 15.15 -10.85 6.10
CA THR A 189 14.18 -9.88 6.63
C THR A 189 14.35 -8.50 6.00
N TRP A 190 15.57 -7.99 5.90
CA TRP A 190 15.86 -6.73 5.25
C TRP A 190 15.53 -6.77 3.76
N ILE A 191 15.88 -7.85 3.06
CA ILE A 191 15.56 -8.01 1.64
C ILE A 191 14.04 -7.98 1.42
N VAL A 192 13.28 -8.79 2.16
CA VAL A 192 11.83 -8.92 1.94
C VAL A 192 11.08 -7.64 2.30
N PHE A 193 11.37 -7.04 3.45
CA PHE A 193 10.55 -5.95 3.96
C PHE A 193 11.07 -4.55 3.63
N ILE A 194 12.40 -4.36 3.64
CA ILE A 194 12.99 -3.04 3.38
C ILE A 194 13.26 -2.87 1.89
N LEU A 195 14.02 -3.78 1.28
CA LEU A 195 14.37 -3.65 -0.13
C LEU A 195 13.14 -3.86 -1.02
N LEU A 196 12.52 -5.04 -0.95
CA LEU A 196 11.37 -5.35 -1.79
C LEU A 196 10.10 -4.68 -1.28
N GLY A 197 9.84 -4.74 0.03
CA GLY A 197 8.62 -4.17 0.61
C GLY A 197 8.47 -2.67 0.36
N ASN A 198 9.54 -1.88 0.47
CA ASN A 198 9.44 -0.43 0.22
C ASN A 198 9.31 -0.11 -1.26
N THR A 199 10.14 -0.74 -2.11
CA THR A 199 10.14 -0.51 -3.56
C THR A 199 8.82 -0.94 -4.20
N SER A 200 8.22 -2.02 -3.69
CA SER A 200 6.96 -2.54 -4.18
C SER A 200 5.75 -2.02 -3.41
N SER A 201 5.88 -1.08 -2.50
CA SER A 201 4.72 -0.63 -1.68
C SER A 201 3.70 0.19 -2.45
N GLY A 202 4.09 0.77 -3.60
CA GLY A 202 3.28 1.76 -4.33
C GLY A 202 3.23 3.14 -3.68
N GLY A 203 4.02 3.37 -2.62
CA GLY A 203 4.04 4.63 -1.86
C GLY A 203 4.82 5.76 -2.52
N ALA A 204 6.11 5.55 -2.78
CA ALA A 204 6.98 6.60 -3.36
C ALA A 204 6.76 6.80 -4.87
N VAL A 205 6.39 5.73 -5.56
CA VAL A 205 6.05 5.69 -6.98
C VAL A 205 4.77 4.88 -7.11
N SER A 206 3.81 5.40 -7.86
CA SER A 206 2.51 4.75 -8.03
C SER A 206 2.68 3.36 -8.65
N ALA A 207 1.88 2.39 -8.18
CA ALA A 207 2.02 1.00 -8.57
C ALA A 207 1.89 0.76 -10.09
N SER A 208 1.12 1.62 -10.77
CA SER A 208 0.96 1.68 -12.23
C SER A 208 2.25 1.99 -13.00
N LEU A 209 3.18 2.72 -12.38
CA LEU A 209 4.44 3.15 -12.99
C LEU A 209 5.64 2.27 -12.59
N LEU A 210 5.41 1.23 -11.79
CA LEU A 210 6.47 0.31 -11.40
C LEU A 210 6.85 -0.59 -12.58
N PRO A 211 8.13 -0.66 -12.97
CA PRO A 211 8.57 -1.64 -13.96
C PRO A 211 8.33 -3.06 -13.43
N GLN A 212 7.92 -3.99 -14.31
CA GLN A 212 7.96 -5.41 -13.94
C GLN A 212 9.42 -5.79 -13.67
N PRO A 213 9.76 -6.42 -12.53
CA PRO A 213 8.94 -7.30 -11.67
C PRO A 213 8.31 -6.66 -10.41
N PHE A 214 8.55 -5.37 -10.13
CA PHE A 214 8.12 -4.75 -8.87
C PHE A 214 6.61 -4.58 -8.75
N ALA A 215 5.91 -4.39 -9.87
CA ALA A 215 4.44 -4.38 -9.91
C ALA A 215 3.84 -5.73 -9.45
N PHE A 216 4.43 -6.86 -9.85
CA PHE A 216 3.99 -8.17 -9.36
C PHE A 216 4.29 -8.34 -7.87
N LEU A 217 5.47 -7.90 -7.43
CA LEU A 217 5.87 -7.94 -6.02
C LEU A 217 4.96 -7.07 -5.13
N ASN A 218 4.41 -5.96 -5.64
CA ASN A 218 3.45 -5.13 -4.90
C ASN A 218 2.24 -5.94 -4.45
N HIS A 219 1.71 -6.77 -5.34
CA HIS A 219 0.54 -7.61 -5.07
C HIS A 219 0.90 -8.85 -4.26
N ALA A 220 2.15 -9.32 -4.32
CA ALA A 220 2.58 -10.53 -3.64
C ALA A 220 3.12 -10.29 -2.22
N LEU A 221 3.61 -9.08 -1.91
CA LEU A 221 4.25 -8.76 -0.63
C LEU A 221 3.26 -8.18 0.39
N PRO A 222 3.48 -8.44 1.70
CA PRO A 222 2.58 -8.00 2.75
C PRO A 222 2.56 -6.47 2.86
N SER A 223 3.70 -5.81 2.66
CA SER A 223 3.78 -4.33 2.70
C SER A 223 2.95 -3.69 1.60
N GLY A 224 3.04 -4.17 0.35
CA GLY A 224 2.24 -3.64 -0.77
C GLY A 224 0.75 -3.91 -0.60
N SER A 225 0.39 -5.12 -0.14
CA SER A 225 -1.00 -5.46 0.18
C SER A 225 -1.58 -4.60 1.30
N THR A 226 -0.81 -4.34 2.37
CA THR A 226 -1.25 -3.46 3.46
C THR A 226 -1.47 -2.04 2.96
N VAL A 227 -0.56 -1.49 2.15
CA VAL A 227 -0.74 -0.16 1.56
C VAL A 227 -2.00 -0.12 0.69
N SER A 228 -2.18 -1.10 -0.20
CA SER A 228 -3.34 -1.17 -1.09
C SER A 228 -4.66 -1.29 -0.34
N ALA A 229 -4.70 -2.10 0.73
CA ALA A 229 -5.90 -2.27 1.56
C ALA A 229 -6.26 -0.98 2.32
N ILE A 230 -5.29 -0.36 3.01
CA ILE A 230 -5.53 0.91 3.74
C ILE A 230 -5.95 2.02 2.78
N HIS A 231 -5.32 2.07 1.61
CA HIS A 231 -5.65 3.04 0.58
C HIS A 231 -7.09 2.88 0.08
N THR A 232 -7.49 1.66 -0.28
CA THR A 232 -8.85 1.38 -0.75
C THR A 232 -9.87 1.64 0.35
N ALA A 233 -9.55 1.35 1.61
CA ALA A 233 -10.39 1.68 2.76
C ALA A 233 -10.58 3.20 2.97
N ALA A 234 -9.54 3.99 2.71
CA ALA A 234 -9.57 5.44 2.89
C ALA A 234 -10.32 6.17 1.76
N TYR A 235 -10.15 5.73 0.51
CA TYR A 235 -10.61 6.48 -0.67
C TYR A 235 -11.72 5.78 -1.45
N PHE A 236 -11.79 4.45 -1.42
CA PHE A 236 -12.74 3.64 -2.20
C PHE A 236 -13.49 2.61 -1.33
N PRO A 237 -14.19 3.04 -0.26
CA PRO A 237 -14.77 2.13 0.73
C PRO A 237 -15.81 1.17 0.13
N HIS A 238 -16.42 1.51 -1.00
CA HIS A 238 -17.43 0.69 -1.68
C HIS A 238 -16.84 -0.34 -2.66
N ASN A 239 -15.53 -0.29 -2.95
CA ASN A 239 -14.87 -1.15 -3.93
C ASN A 239 -13.61 -1.81 -3.36
N GLN A 240 -13.73 -2.40 -2.17
CA GLN A 240 -12.62 -3.13 -1.56
C GLN A 240 -12.29 -4.41 -2.33
N ARG A 241 -11.02 -4.54 -2.72
CA ARG A 241 -10.50 -5.75 -3.36
C ARG A 241 -10.23 -6.81 -2.29
N ALA A 242 -10.66 -8.06 -2.54
CA ALA A 242 -10.39 -9.17 -1.63
C ALA A 242 -8.91 -9.62 -1.63
N LEU A 243 -8.20 -9.36 -2.74
CA LEU A 243 -6.84 -9.86 -2.96
C LEU A 243 -5.84 -9.43 -1.86
N PRO A 244 -5.73 -8.14 -1.47
CA PRO A 244 -4.83 -7.73 -0.40
C PRO A 244 -5.07 -8.48 0.92
N PHE A 245 -6.32 -8.68 1.31
CA PHE A 245 -6.67 -9.42 2.53
C PHE A 245 -6.28 -10.90 2.44
N ILE A 246 -6.48 -11.53 1.28
CA ILE A 246 -6.06 -12.90 1.02
C ILE A 246 -4.55 -13.02 1.13
N VAL A 247 -3.80 -12.08 0.53
CA VAL A 247 -2.33 -12.08 0.57
C VAL A 247 -1.82 -11.91 1.99
N LEU A 248 -2.39 -10.97 2.77
CA LEU A 248 -2.03 -10.80 4.19
C LEU A 248 -2.35 -12.05 5.02
N GLY A 249 -3.50 -12.67 4.80
CA GLY A 249 -3.89 -13.92 5.44
C GLY A 249 -2.92 -15.06 5.11
N LEU A 250 -2.55 -15.23 3.83
CA LEU A 250 -1.60 -16.23 3.38
C LEU A 250 -0.20 -16.00 3.97
N TRP A 251 0.26 -14.75 4.01
CA TRP A 251 1.54 -14.41 4.64
C TRP A 251 1.55 -14.72 6.13
N LEU A 252 0.51 -14.34 6.86
CA LEU A 252 0.39 -14.62 8.28
C LEU A 252 0.42 -16.13 8.55
N VAL A 253 -0.36 -16.92 7.78
CA VAL A 253 -0.37 -18.37 7.90
C VAL A 253 0.99 -18.97 7.55
N ALA A 254 1.63 -18.49 6.48
CA ALA A 254 2.93 -18.97 6.04
C ALA A 254 4.03 -18.70 7.06
N THR A 255 4.11 -17.48 7.60
CA THR A 255 5.14 -17.10 8.58
C THR A 255 4.93 -17.81 9.92
N LEU A 256 3.68 -17.94 10.37
CA LEU A 256 3.33 -18.73 11.57
C LEU A 256 3.69 -20.20 11.39
N THR A 257 3.32 -20.79 10.25
CA THR A 257 3.63 -22.20 9.96
C THR A 257 5.13 -22.41 9.87
N ALA A 258 5.86 -21.54 9.18
CA ALA A 258 7.31 -21.60 9.10
C ALA A 258 7.96 -21.50 10.49
N LEU A 259 7.50 -20.57 11.32
CA LEU A 259 7.97 -20.43 12.70
C LEU A 259 7.69 -21.68 13.55
N ILE A 260 6.45 -22.19 13.53
CA ILE A 260 6.07 -23.35 14.33
C ILE A 260 6.82 -24.60 13.89
N VAL A 261 6.91 -24.84 12.58
CA VAL A 261 7.59 -26.02 12.02
C VAL A 261 9.08 -25.95 12.27
N SER A 262 9.73 -24.80 12.03
CA SER A 262 11.16 -24.62 12.30
C SER A 262 11.49 -24.79 13.77
N ALA A 263 10.70 -24.19 14.67
CA ALA A 263 10.90 -24.31 16.11
C ALA A 263 10.73 -25.76 16.60
N ARG A 264 9.71 -26.48 16.09
CA ARG A 264 9.49 -27.89 16.44
C ARG A 264 10.57 -28.81 15.90
N LYS A 265 10.97 -28.65 14.63
CA LYS A 265 11.98 -29.51 14.00
C LYS A 265 13.38 -29.31 14.57
N LEU A 266 13.72 -28.07 14.95
CA LEU A 266 15.03 -27.74 15.50
C LEU A 266 15.09 -27.84 17.02
N GLY A 267 13.96 -28.07 17.69
CA GLY A 267 13.87 -28.12 19.16
C GLY A 267 14.25 -26.80 19.83
N ARG A 268 14.07 -25.67 19.13
CA ARG A 268 14.52 -24.33 19.56
C ARG A 268 13.35 -23.37 19.57
N SER A 269 13.28 -22.54 20.60
CA SER A 269 12.39 -21.37 20.61
C SER A 269 13.13 -20.16 20.01
N PRO A 270 12.43 -19.16 19.46
CA PRO A 270 13.05 -17.90 19.05
C PRO A 270 13.77 -17.15 20.18
N ALA A 271 13.43 -17.47 21.43
CA ALA A 271 14.05 -16.88 22.60
C ALA A 271 15.43 -17.47 22.95
N ALA A 272 15.72 -18.69 22.47
CA ALA A 272 16.98 -19.40 22.68
C ALA A 272 18.07 -18.93 21.69
#